data_AF-A0AAD7V3N5-F1
#
_entry.id   AF-A0AAD7V3N5-F1
#
_cell.length_a   1.000
_cell.length_b   1.000
_cell.length_c   1.000
_cell.angle_alpha   90.00
_cell.angle_beta   90.00
_cell.angle_gamma   90.00
#
_symmetry.space_group_name_H-M   'P 1'
#
loop_
_entity.id
_entity.type
_entity.pdbx_description
1 polymer ?
#
loop_
_entity_poly.entity_id
_entity_poly.type
_entity_poly.pdbx_seq_one_letter_code
_entity_poly.pdbx_strand_id
1 'polypeptide(L)'
;MLGFFGQALVAFIVGGCYQQLTSNCFPLFVFLYGTLLGFGEVSGMIPSICLTEYTPRDYRGTAYGIGSGFAKAAGLVGVVTHSYMKKQFGIDGEFIIFGIIASLCGVTVFLFLQETAGPGVMEKADEEFEHYLETRSKSQSMGVVQQQ
;
A
#
# COMPACT_ATOMS: atom_id res chain seq x y z
N MET A 1 -2.17 -8.43 -5.09
CA MET A 1 -1.05 -9.31 -5.50
C MET A 1 -0.51 -9.01 -6.90
N LEU A 2 -1.36 -8.98 -7.94
CA LEU A 2 -0.93 -8.78 -9.34
C LEU A 2 -0.14 -7.47 -9.57
N GLY A 3 -0.54 -6.39 -8.91
CA GLY A 3 0.12 -5.08 -9.02
C GLY A 3 1.57 -5.07 -8.54
N PHE A 4 1.85 -5.56 -7.33
CA PHE A 4 3.21 -5.60 -6.77
C PHE A 4 4.16 -6.49 -7.58
N PHE A 5 3.69 -7.67 -8.01
CA PHE A 5 4.51 -8.59 -8.79
C PHE A 5 4.79 -8.06 -10.20
N GLY A 6 3.78 -7.49 -10.86
CA GLY A 6 3.93 -6.83 -12.16
C GLY A 6 4.88 -5.63 -12.08
N GLN A 7 4.76 -4.81 -11.05
CA GLN A 7 5.64 -3.67 -10.82
C GLN A 7 7.09 -4.11 -10.57
N ALA A 8 7.33 -5.12 -9.74
CA ALA A 8 8.67 -5.63 -9.46
C ALA A 8 9.33 -6.21 -10.72
N LEU A 9 8.58 -7.01 -11.50
CA LEU A 9 9.08 -7.63 -12.72
C LEU A 9 9.46 -6.58 -13.77
N VAL A 10 8.62 -5.58 -13.99
CA VAL A 10 8.91 -4.48 -14.92
C VAL A 10 10.08 -3.63 -14.42
N ALA A 11 10.19 -3.36 -13.10
CA ALA A 11 11.31 -2.62 -12.52
C ALA A 11 12.66 -3.33 -12.70
N PHE A 12 12.71 -4.66 -12.53
CA PHE A 12 13.92 -5.44 -12.81
C PHE A 12 14.32 -5.42 -14.28
N ILE A 13 13.35 -5.53 -15.20
CA ILE A 13 13.60 -5.46 -16.65
C ILE A 13 14.16 -4.09 -17.05
N VAL A 14 13.58 -3.02 -16.53
CA VAL A 14 14.03 -1.64 -16.80
C VAL A 14 15.40 -1.38 -16.17
N GLY A 15 15.65 -1.85 -14.94
CA GLY A 15 16.93 -1.68 -14.26
C GLY A 15 18.10 -2.44 -14.92
N GLY A 16 17.87 -3.69 -15.34
CA GLY A 16 18.90 -4.52 -15.99
C GLY A 16 19.26 -4.07 -17.41
N CYS A 17 18.30 -3.52 -18.16
CA CYS A 17 18.49 -3.11 -19.55
C CYS A 17 18.48 -1.59 -19.76
N TYR A 18 18.58 -0.79 -18.69
CA TYR A 18 18.40 0.68 -18.76
C TYR A 18 19.30 1.33 -19.80
N GLN A 19 20.59 1.01 -19.78
CA GLN A 19 21.60 1.59 -20.67
C GLN A 19 21.37 1.21 -22.15
N GLN A 20 20.84 0.01 -22.42
CA GLN A 20 20.54 -0.46 -23.78
C GLN A 20 19.20 0.08 -24.30
N LEU A 21 18.21 0.26 -23.40
CA LEU A 21 16.89 0.82 -23.74
C LEU A 21 17.00 2.29 -24.11
N THR A 22 17.73 3.09 -23.33
CA THR A 22 17.86 4.54 -23.59
C THR A 22 18.64 4.82 -24.87
N SER A 23 19.63 3.99 -25.23
CA SER A 23 20.46 4.20 -26.42
C SER A 23 19.86 3.68 -27.73
N ASN A 24 19.08 2.59 -27.72
CA ASN A 24 18.56 1.98 -28.96
C ASN A 24 17.04 2.13 -29.16
N CYS A 25 16.24 2.27 -28.10
CA CYS A 25 14.78 2.15 -28.18
C CYS A 25 14.06 3.02 -27.15
N PHE A 26 14.12 4.34 -27.32
CA PHE A 26 13.39 5.31 -26.48
C PHE A 26 11.87 5.06 -26.34
N PRO A 27 11.09 4.73 -27.39
CA PRO A 27 9.64 4.51 -27.23
C PRO A 27 9.30 3.29 -26.37
N LEU A 28 10.15 2.25 -26.39
CA LEU A 28 9.96 1.06 -25.55
C LEU A 28 10.18 1.37 -24.07
N PHE A 29 11.15 2.25 -23.77
CA PHE A 29 11.35 2.76 -22.41
C PHE A 29 10.11 3.50 -21.88
N VAL A 30 9.50 4.36 -22.69
CA VAL A 30 8.28 5.09 -22.29
C VAL A 30 7.13 4.14 -21.99
N PHE A 31 6.93 3.10 -22.81
CA PHE A 31 5.89 2.09 -22.58
C PHE A 31 6.12 1.30 -21.29
N LEU A 32 7.35 0.83 -21.05
CA LEU A 32 7.70 0.09 -19.84
C LEU A 32 7.60 0.96 -18.59
N TYR A 33 8.05 2.22 -18.68
CA TYR A 33 7.93 3.17 -17.58
C TYR A 33 6.46 3.52 -17.28
N GLY A 34 5.63 3.71 -18.31
CA GLY A 34 4.19 3.90 -18.14
C GLY A 34 3.51 2.68 -17.52
N THR A 35 3.92 1.48 -17.91
CA THR A 35 3.43 0.22 -17.31
C THR A 35 3.86 0.11 -15.84
N LEU A 36 5.10 0.50 -15.51
CA LEU A 36 5.61 0.53 -14.14
C LEU A 36 4.80 1.50 -13.26
N LEU A 37 4.51 2.70 -13.75
CA LEU A 37 3.66 3.67 -13.05
C LEU A 37 2.23 3.17 -12.89
N GLY A 38 1.66 2.56 -13.92
CA GLY A 38 0.31 1.97 -13.89
C GLY A 38 0.19 0.88 -12.83
N PHE A 39 1.16 -0.04 -12.77
CA PHE A 39 1.19 -1.05 -11.70
C PHE A 39 1.45 -0.45 -10.31
N GLY A 40 2.18 0.67 -10.23
CA GLY A 40 2.37 1.47 -9.02
C GLY A 40 1.08 2.02 -8.42
N GLU A 41 0.19 2.53 -9.25
CA GLU A 41 -1.13 3.00 -8.80
C GLU A 41 -2.00 1.84 -8.31
N VAL A 42 -1.99 0.71 -9.00
CA VAL A 42 -2.74 -0.49 -8.59
C VAL A 42 -2.19 -1.05 -7.27
N SER A 43 -0.88 -1.07 -7.08
CA SER A 43 -0.27 -1.56 -5.85
C SER A 43 -0.54 -0.64 -4.65
N GLY A 44 -0.69 0.68 -4.88
CA GLY A 44 -1.02 1.66 -3.84
C GLY A 44 -2.52 1.78 -3.50
N MET A 45 -3.41 1.69 -4.49
CA MET A 45 -4.85 1.89 -4.28
C MET A 45 -5.50 0.73 -3.52
N ILE A 46 -5.16 -0.52 -3.87
CA ILE A 46 -5.84 -1.71 -3.31
C ILE A 46 -5.71 -1.79 -1.78
N PRO A 47 -4.53 -1.59 -1.14
CA PRO A 47 -4.42 -1.59 0.31
C PRO A 47 -5.25 -0.50 0.99
N SER A 48 -5.40 0.66 0.34
CA SER A 48 -6.21 1.76 0.88
C SER A 48 -7.70 1.42 0.86
N ILE A 49 -8.17 0.69 -0.16
CA ILE A 49 -9.52 0.14 -0.19
C ILE A 49 -9.67 -0.88 0.94
N CYS A 50 -8.78 -1.87 1.04
CA CYS A 50 -8.80 -2.88 2.11
C CYS A 50 -8.87 -2.24 3.51
N LEU A 51 -8.10 -1.18 3.77
CA LEU A 51 -8.14 -0.44 5.02
C LEU A 51 -9.54 0.13 5.33
N THR A 52 -10.23 0.67 4.32
CA THR A 52 -11.61 1.15 4.48
C THR A 52 -12.61 0.02 4.69
N GLU A 53 -12.30 -1.20 4.22
CA GLU A 53 -13.18 -2.36 4.42
C GLU A 53 -13.11 -2.91 5.84
N TYR A 54 -11.93 -2.91 6.44
CA TYR A 54 -11.71 -3.36 7.82
C TYR A 54 -12.14 -2.36 8.89
N THR A 55 -12.43 -1.11 8.51
CA THR A 55 -12.75 -0.06 9.49
C THR A 55 -14.27 0.14 9.58
N PRO A 56 -14.86 0.21 10.79
CA PRO A 56 -16.29 0.51 10.97
C PRO A 56 -16.66 1.91 10.47
N ARG A 57 -17.91 2.10 10.03
CA ARG A 57 -18.40 3.32 9.34
C ARG A 57 -17.96 4.63 10.01
N ASP A 58 -18.00 4.71 11.33
CA ASP A 58 -17.71 5.95 12.08
C ASP A 58 -16.23 6.37 12.08
N TYR A 59 -15.30 5.43 11.84
CA TYR A 59 -13.86 5.68 11.92
C TYR A 59 -13.13 5.54 10.58
N ARG A 60 -13.83 5.17 9.50
CA ARG A 60 -13.25 5.03 8.14
C ARG A 60 -12.50 6.27 7.69
N GLY A 61 -13.05 7.45 7.96
CA GLY A 61 -12.42 8.72 7.60
C GLY A 61 -11.09 8.95 8.31
N THR A 62 -11.02 8.65 9.62
CA THR A 62 -9.79 8.82 10.41
C THR A 62 -8.73 7.80 10.04
N ALA A 63 -9.10 6.53 9.87
CA ALA A 63 -8.17 5.48 9.44
C ALA A 63 -7.57 5.78 8.06
N TYR A 64 -8.41 6.18 7.10
CA TYR A 64 -7.95 6.60 5.77
C TYR A 64 -7.08 7.86 5.83
N GLY A 65 -7.44 8.84 6.67
CA GLY A 65 -6.66 10.05 6.90
C GLY A 65 -5.23 9.74 7.36
N ILE A 66 -5.08 8.91 8.39
CA ILE A 66 -3.78 8.48 8.90
C ILE A 66 -3.00 7.73 7.81
N GLY A 67 -3.63 6.78 7.14
CA GLY A 67 -3.00 6.02 6.04
C GLY A 67 -2.50 6.93 4.92
N SER A 68 -3.31 7.90 4.50
CA SER A 68 -2.95 8.86 3.45
C SER A 68 -1.82 9.82 3.88
N GLY A 69 -1.72 10.14 5.18
CA GLY A 69 -0.62 10.91 5.74
C GLY A 69 0.70 10.16 5.66
N PHE A 70 0.70 8.89 6.05
CA PHE A 70 1.87 8.01 5.91
C PHE A 70 2.28 7.81 4.45
N ALA A 71 1.33 7.62 3.54
CA ALA A 71 1.61 7.50 2.12
C ALA A 71 2.30 8.75 1.55
N LYS A 72 1.84 9.95 1.92
CA LYS A 72 2.48 11.21 1.53
C LYS A 72 3.87 11.37 2.15
N ALA A 73 4.03 11.05 3.42
CA ALA A 73 5.34 11.11 4.09
C ALA A 73 6.35 10.15 3.45
N ALA A 74 5.94 8.92 3.14
CA ALA A 74 6.75 7.94 2.42
C ALA A 74 7.15 8.45 1.02
N GLY A 75 6.23 9.12 0.31
CA GLY A 75 6.53 9.78 -0.96
C GLY A 75 7.62 10.85 -0.84
N LEU A 76 7.56 11.70 0.19
CA LEU A 76 8.59 12.71 0.44
C LEU A 76 9.95 12.08 0.75
N VAL A 77 9.98 11.05 1.58
CA VAL A 77 11.21 10.30 1.88
C VAL A 77 11.77 9.69 0.60
N GLY A 78 10.92 9.09 -0.24
CA GLY A 78 11.31 8.53 -1.53
C GLY A 78 11.97 9.54 -2.46
N VAL A 79 11.42 10.76 -2.58
CA VAL A 79 11.99 11.82 -3.43
C VAL A 79 13.34 12.32 -2.90
N VAL A 80 13.48 12.44 -1.59
CA VAL A 80 14.76 12.82 -0.97
C VAL A 80 15.81 11.73 -1.25
N THR A 81 15.47 10.47 -0.97
CA THR A 81 16.38 9.34 -1.17
C THR A 81 16.72 9.12 -2.65
N HIS A 82 15.79 9.38 -3.57
CA HIS A 82 16.02 9.32 -5.02
C HIS A 82 17.22 10.17 -5.46
N SER A 83 17.27 11.41 -4.97
CA SER A 83 18.37 12.34 -5.30
C SER A 83 19.74 11.84 -4.81
N TYR A 84 19.78 11.16 -3.66
CA TYR A 84 21.01 10.56 -3.12
C TYR A 84 21.40 9.28 -3.88
N MET A 85 20.44 8.41 -4.19
CA MET A 85 20.67 7.16 -4.92
C MET A 85 21.21 7.42 -6.32
N LYS A 86 20.59 8.33 -7.06
CA LYS A 86 21.04 8.74 -8.40
C LYS A 86 22.50 9.21 -8.42
N LYS A 87 22.95 9.90 -7.36
CA LYS A 87 24.32 10.41 -7.25
C LYS A 87 25.36 9.32 -6.96
N GLN A 88 24.98 8.26 -6.25
CA GLN A 88 25.89 7.19 -5.82
C GLN A 88 25.90 5.99 -6.79
N PHE A 89 24.74 5.59 -7.31
CA PHE A 89 24.57 4.32 -8.04
C PHE A 89 24.11 4.48 -9.49
N GLY A 90 23.92 5.72 -9.97
CA GLY A 90 23.33 5.96 -11.28
C GLY A 90 21.83 5.65 -11.32
N ILE A 91 21.22 5.84 -12.48
CA ILE A 91 19.77 5.64 -12.65
C ILE A 91 19.45 4.13 -12.79
N ASP A 92 20.36 3.38 -13.39
CA ASP A 92 20.34 1.94 -13.58
C ASP A 92 20.30 1.17 -12.25
N GLY A 93 21.23 1.47 -11.33
CA GLY A 93 21.25 0.83 -10.01
C GLY A 93 20.03 1.19 -9.15
N GLU A 94 19.51 2.39 -9.31
CA GLU A 94 18.33 2.86 -8.60
C GLU A 94 17.06 2.06 -8.97
N PHE A 95 16.83 1.78 -10.26
CA PHE A 95 15.68 0.96 -10.68
C PHE A 95 15.75 -0.47 -10.14
N ILE A 96 16.94 -1.06 -10.02
CA ILE A 96 17.12 -2.39 -9.44
C ILE A 96 16.76 -2.37 -7.95
N ILE A 97 17.21 -1.36 -7.21
CA ILE A 97 16.88 -1.19 -5.79
C ILE A 97 15.36 -1.02 -5.61
N PHE A 98 14.71 -0.22 -6.46
CA PHE A 98 13.25 -0.09 -6.46
C PHE A 98 12.54 -1.42 -6.71
N GLY A 99 13.04 -2.24 -7.66
CA GLY A 99 12.50 -3.58 -7.91
C GLY A 99 12.60 -4.51 -6.71
N ILE A 100 13.73 -4.47 -5.98
CA ILE A 100 13.94 -5.25 -4.75
C ILE A 100 12.95 -4.81 -3.66
N ILE A 101 12.83 -3.49 -3.42
CA ILE A 101 11.91 -2.94 -2.41
C ILE A 101 10.45 -3.28 -2.76
N ALA A 102 10.06 -3.14 -4.02
CA ALA A 102 8.72 -3.50 -4.49
C ALA A 102 8.42 -5.00 -4.27
N SER A 103 9.39 -5.87 -4.52
CA SER A 103 9.28 -7.31 -4.27
C SER A 103 9.13 -7.63 -2.78
N LEU A 104 9.96 -7.03 -1.92
CA LEU A 104 9.86 -7.19 -0.45
C LEU A 104 8.51 -6.70 0.08
N CYS A 105 8.01 -5.58 -0.45
CA CYS A 105 6.70 -5.06 -0.11
C CYS A 105 5.59 -6.02 -0.55
N GLY A 106 5.70 -6.57 -1.77
CA GLY A 106 4.79 -7.60 -2.27
C GLY A 106 4.73 -8.85 -1.39
N VAL A 107 5.88 -9.33 -0.89
CA VAL A 107 5.96 -10.46 0.05
C VAL A 107 5.35 -10.10 1.40
N THR A 108 5.60 -8.89 1.89
CA THR A 108 5.03 -8.42 3.16
C THR A 108 3.50 -8.35 3.06
N VAL A 109 2.98 -7.76 1.98
CA VAL A 109 1.54 -7.74 1.69
C VAL A 109 0.99 -9.15 1.55
N PHE A 110 1.73 -10.08 0.95
CA PHE A 110 1.32 -11.49 0.86
C PHE A 110 1.17 -12.17 2.21
N LEU A 111 2.06 -11.90 3.16
CA LEU A 111 2.02 -12.54 4.48
C LEU A 111 1.01 -11.88 5.43
N PHE A 112 0.87 -10.56 5.38
CA PHE A 112 0.05 -9.80 6.33
C PHE A 112 -1.35 -9.45 5.83
N LEU A 113 -1.55 -9.35 4.52
CA LEU A 113 -2.84 -8.99 3.93
C LEU A 113 -3.58 -10.26 3.53
N GLN A 114 -4.43 -10.77 4.41
CA GLN A 114 -5.41 -11.79 4.06
C GLN A 114 -6.43 -11.19 3.10
N GLU A 115 -6.74 -11.90 2.00
CA GLU A 115 -7.72 -11.41 1.02
C GLU A 115 -9.09 -11.22 1.68
N THR A 116 -9.53 -9.97 1.77
CA THR A 116 -10.83 -9.55 2.33
C THR A 116 -11.97 -9.71 1.31
N ALA A 117 -11.76 -10.48 0.25
CA ALA A 117 -12.67 -10.63 -0.89
C ALA A 117 -13.92 -11.49 -0.61
N GLY A 118 -14.48 -11.40 0.60
CA GLY A 118 -15.73 -12.03 0.99
C GLY A 118 -16.91 -11.05 0.91
N PRO A 119 -18.05 -11.42 0.31
CA PRO A 119 -19.26 -10.60 0.42
C PRO A 119 -19.64 -10.43 1.90
N GLY A 120 -19.84 -9.18 2.33
CA GLY A 120 -20.28 -8.83 3.69
C GLY A 120 -19.17 -8.48 4.70
N VAL A 121 -17.91 -8.31 4.30
CA VAL A 121 -16.82 -7.88 5.21
C VAL A 121 -17.07 -6.51 5.87
N MET A 122 -17.71 -5.61 5.13
CA MET A 122 -18.15 -4.31 5.64
C MET A 122 -19.20 -4.45 6.74
N GLU A 123 -20.13 -5.38 6.55
CA GLU A 123 -21.28 -5.60 7.42
C GLU A 123 -20.84 -6.32 8.70
N LYS A 124 -19.90 -7.26 8.59
CA LYS A 124 -19.23 -7.87 9.75
C LYS A 124 -18.46 -6.86 10.58
N ALA A 125 -17.72 -5.95 9.95
CA ALA A 125 -16.98 -4.91 10.67
C ALA A 125 -17.92 -3.94 11.42
N ASP A 126 -19.08 -3.64 10.83
CA ASP A 126 -20.12 -2.83 11.49
C ASP A 126 -20.81 -3.63 12.62
N GLU A 127 -21.19 -4.89 12.42
CA GLU A 127 -21.80 -5.78 13.43
C GLU A 127 -20.89 -6.01 14.65
N GLU A 128 -19.60 -6.29 14.42
CA GLU A 128 -18.61 -6.45 15.50
C GLU A 128 -18.46 -5.17 16.33
N PHE A 129 -18.52 -4.01 15.65
CA PHE A 129 -18.43 -2.73 16.32
C PHE A 129 -19.68 -2.41 17.14
N GLU A 130 -20.88 -2.70 16.61
CA GLU A 130 -22.14 -2.56 17.36
C GLU A 130 -22.15 -3.45 18.60
N HIS A 131 -21.74 -4.73 18.49
CA HIS A 131 -21.64 -5.63 19.63
C HIS A 131 -20.63 -5.13 20.70
N TYR A 132 -19.51 -4.52 20.27
CA TYR A 132 -18.56 -3.88 21.17
C TYR A 132 -19.19 -2.70 21.92
N LEU A 133 -19.95 -1.84 21.24
CA LEU A 133 -20.64 -0.71 21.86
C LEU A 133 -21.72 -1.17 22.86
N GLU A 134 -22.49 -2.20 22.53
CA GLU A 134 -23.47 -2.77 23.45
C GLU A 134 -22.84 -3.35 24.71
N THR A 135 -21.73 -4.08 24.56
CA THR A 135 -20.99 -4.68 25.69
C THR A 135 -20.39 -3.59 26.58
N ARG A 136 -19.81 -2.54 25.99
CA ARG A 136 -19.30 -1.37 26.72
C ARG A 136 -20.42 -0.64 27.47
N SER A 137 -21.56 -0.41 26.82
CA SER A 137 -22.73 0.25 27.42
C SER A 137 -23.28 -0.54 28.61
N LYS A 138 -23.44 -1.87 28.47
CA LYS A 138 -23.87 -2.77 29.57
C LYS A 138 -22.87 -2.80 30.73
N SER A 139 -21.57 -2.85 30.45
CA SER A 139 -20.53 -2.79 31.48
C SER A 139 -20.52 -1.44 32.21
N GLN A 140 -20.77 -0.34 31.50
CA GLN A 140 -20.80 0.98 32.11
C GLN A 140 -22.03 1.12 33.02
N SER A 141 -23.20 0.62 32.59
CA SER A 141 -24.42 0.58 33.41
C SER A 141 -24.26 -0.28 34.68
N MET A 142 -23.62 -1.46 34.60
CA MET A 142 -23.36 -2.29 35.79
C MET A 142 -22.34 -1.66 36.76
N GLY A 143 -21.39 -0.87 36.26
CA GLY A 143 -20.45 -0.13 37.11
C GLY A 143 -21.11 0.99 37.92
N VAL A 144 -22.20 1.60 37.42
CA VAL A 144 -22.94 2.64 38.15
C VAL A 144 -23.82 2.03 39.26
N VAL A 145 -24.32 0.80 39.07
CA VAL A 145 -25.20 0.13 40.04
C VAL A 145 -24.44 -0.38 41.28
N GLN A 146 -23.13 -0.59 41.19
CA GLN A 146 -22.29 -0.99 42.34
C GLN A 146 -21.80 0.17 43.22
N GLN A 147 -22.10 1.43 42.85
CA GLN A 147 -21.74 2.62 43.65
C GLN A 147 -22.93 3.28 44.39
N GLN A 148 -24.13 2.67 44.37
CA GLN A 148 -25.27 3.06 45.21
C GLN A 148 -25.56 1.98 46.25
#